data_AF-A0A3A5MJK1-F1
#
_entry.id   AF-A0A3A5MJK1-F1
#
_cell.length_a   1.000
_cell.length_b   1.000
_cell.length_c   1.000
_cell.angle_alpha   90.00
_cell.angle_beta   90.00
_cell.angle_gamma   90.00
#
_symmetry.space_group_name_H-M   'P 1'
#
loop_
_entity.id
_entity.type
_entity.pdbx_description
1 polymer ?
#
loop_
_entity_poly.entity_id
_entity_poly.type
_entity_poly.pdbx_seq_one_letter_code
_entity_poly.pdbx_strand_id
1 'polypeptide(L)'
;MITRHEVALRLDIPLEMAKRHDIPSRMGEAQFAKLESDPPAWLLQSRANRTGKKPVWIQLECSICGDTEAARPKKWWPEFTYVSCSHHGADELPEAESGLGRTEYDGVGTHFIGIVDAPPQ
;
A
#
# COMPACT_ATOMS: atom_id res chain seq x y z
N MET A 1 -12.39 9.72 15.34
CA MET A 1 -13.06 8.45 14.94
C MET A 1 -12.43 7.98 13.65
N ILE A 2 -11.65 6.91 13.73
CA ILE A 2 -10.94 6.32 12.59
C ILE A 2 -11.84 5.35 11.84
N THR A 3 -11.60 5.17 10.56
CA THR A 3 -12.40 4.26 9.72
C THR A 3 -11.93 2.81 9.88
N ARG A 4 -12.76 1.82 9.50
CA ARG A 4 -12.32 0.42 9.42
C ARG A 4 -11.09 0.24 8.52
N HIS A 5 -11.03 1.00 7.41
CA HIS A 5 -9.90 0.96 6.50
C HIS A 5 -8.62 1.41 7.21
N GLU A 6 -8.69 2.51 7.94
CA GLU A 6 -7.60 3.04 8.74
C GLU A 6 -7.17 2.09 9.87
N VAL A 7 -8.12 1.43 10.55
CA VAL A 7 -7.80 0.37 11.52
C VAL A 7 -7.04 -0.78 10.84
N ALA A 8 -7.48 -1.21 9.66
CA ALA A 8 -6.82 -2.28 8.92
C ALA A 8 -5.40 -1.90 8.47
N LEU A 9 -5.20 -0.65 8.07
CA LEU A 9 -3.88 -0.08 7.77
C LEU A 9 -2.97 -0.12 8.99
N ARG A 10 -3.41 0.45 10.12
CA ARG A 10 -2.60 0.56 11.34
C ARG A 10 -2.27 -0.80 11.96
N LEU A 11 -3.19 -1.78 11.90
CA LEU A 11 -2.93 -3.16 12.34
C LEU A 11 -2.15 -3.99 11.32
N ASP A 12 -1.94 -3.45 10.12
CA ASP A 12 -1.31 -4.11 8.98
C ASP A 12 -1.96 -5.47 8.65
N ILE A 13 -3.29 -5.46 8.59
CA ILE A 13 -4.16 -6.61 8.24
C ILE A 13 -4.98 -6.30 6.98
N PRO A 14 -5.42 -7.32 6.21
CA PRO A 14 -6.33 -7.09 5.09
C PRO A 14 -7.69 -6.58 5.55
N LEU A 15 -8.34 -5.74 4.73
CA LEU A 15 -9.69 -5.24 5.04
C LEU A 15 -10.71 -6.38 5.25
N GLU A 16 -10.56 -7.49 4.54
CA GLU A 16 -11.42 -8.68 4.72
C GLU A 16 -11.24 -9.34 6.09
N MET A 17 -10.05 -9.27 6.67
CA MET A 17 -9.80 -9.75 8.03
C MET A 17 -10.45 -8.83 9.07
N ALA A 18 -10.37 -7.51 8.87
CA ALA A 18 -11.06 -6.54 9.70
C ALA A 18 -12.59 -6.74 9.67
N LYS A 19 -13.17 -7.04 8.49
CA LYS A 19 -14.60 -7.38 8.36
C LYS A 19 -14.94 -8.70 9.06
N ARG A 20 -14.13 -9.75 8.84
CA ARG A 20 -14.36 -11.10 9.41
C ARG A 20 -14.34 -11.11 10.94
N HIS A 21 -13.56 -10.23 11.56
CA HIS A 21 -13.43 -10.11 13.01
C HIS A 21 -14.19 -8.92 13.59
N ASP A 22 -15.25 -8.48 12.89
CA ASP A 22 -16.23 -7.49 13.37
C ASP A 22 -15.64 -6.14 13.82
N ILE A 23 -14.55 -5.69 13.17
CA ILE A 23 -14.07 -4.32 13.36
C ILE A 23 -15.18 -3.38 12.86
N PRO A 24 -15.69 -2.44 13.68
CA PRO A 24 -16.76 -1.53 13.29
C PRO A 24 -16.35 -0.63 12.12
N SER A 25 -17.34 -0.10 11.38
CA SER A 25 -17.09 0.80 10.25
C SER A 25 -16.36 2.08 10.67
N ARG A 26 -16.58 2.53 11.91
CA ARG A 26 -15.84 3.59 12.59
C ARG A 26 -15.50 3.16 14.02
N MET A 27 -14.30 3.51 14.47
CA MET A 27 -13.76 3.17 15.79
C MET A 27 -13.19 4.43 16.45
N GLY A 28 -13.28 4.53 17.78
CA GLY A 28 -12.61 5.60 18.54
C GLY A 28 -11.13 5.30 18.76
N GLU A 29 -10.29 6.33 18.88
CA GLU A 29 -8.85 6.16 19.15
C GLU A 29 -8.60 5.35 20.44
N ALA A 30 -9.38 5.57 21.50
CA ALA A 30 -9.26 4.81 22.74
C ALA A 30 -9.62 3.31 22.57
N GLN A 31 -10.60 3.00 21.72
CA GLN A 31 -10.96 1.61 21.42
C GLN A 31 -9.87 0.92 20.60
N PHE A 32 -9.28 1.66 19.65
CA PHE A 32 -8.14 1.19 18.88
C PHE A 32 -6.93 0.93 19.78
N ALA A 33 -6.59 1.87 20.66
CA ALA A 33 -5.50 1.70 21.63
C ALA A 33 -5.69 0.46 22.51
N LYS A 34 -6.93 0.16 22.95
CA LYS A 34 -7.23 -1.07 23.68
C LYS A 34 -6.98 -2.33 22.85
N LEU A 35 -7.34 -2.31 21.56
CA LEU A 35 -7.09 -3.42 20.65
C LEU A 35 -5.59 -3.66 20.43
N GLU A 36 -4.77 -2.62 20.51
CA GLU A 36 -3.32 -2.73 20.44
C GLU A 36 -2.70 -3.22 21.75
N SER A 37 -3.16 -2.70 22.89
CA SER A 37 -2.62 -3.04 24.21
C SER A 37 -3.06 -4.40 24.73
N ASP A 38 -4.27 -4.83 24.37
CA ASP A 38 -4.88 -6.11 24.76
C ASP A 38 -5.44 -6.82 23.50
N PRO A 39 -4.54 -7.30 22.61
CA PRO A 39 -4.95 -7.84 21.32
C PRO A 39 -5.65 -9.19 21.48
N PRO A 40 -6.77 -9.43 20.77
CA PRO A 40 -7.44 -10.72 20.78
C PRO A 40 -6.57 -11.80 20.16
N ALA A 41 -6.85 -13.06 20.50
CA ALA A 41 -6.10 -14.23 20.04
C ALA A 41 -5.91 -14.28 18.51
N TRP A 42 -6.93 -13.89 17.72
CA TRP A 42 -6.81 -13.89 16.26
C TRP A 42 -5.78 -12.88 15.75
N LEU A 43 -5.64 -11.72 16.41
CA LEU A 43 -4.69 -10.68 16.02
C LEU A 43 -3.27 -11.09 16.40
N LEU A 44 -3.10 -11.71 17.58
CA LEU A 44 -1.84 -12.33 17.99
C LEU A 44 -1.41 -13.43 17.00
N GLN A 45 -2.34 -14.32 16.63
CA GLN A 45 -2.07 -15.37 15.65
C GLN A 45 -1.73 -14.79 14.26
N SER A 46 -2.48 -13.78 13.81
CA SER A 46 -2.19 -13.09 12.55
C SER A 46 -0.77 -12.51 12.53
N ARG A 47 -0.35 -11.86 13.63
CA ARG A 47 0.99 -11.32 13.80
C ARG A 47 2.06 -12.42 13.80
N ALA A 48 1.82 -13.51 14.52
CA ALA A 48 2.73 -14.66 14.56
C ALA A 48 2.89 -15.34 13.19
N ASN A 49 1.81 -15.40 12.39
CA ASN A 49 1.83 -15.97 11.04
C ASN A 49 2.53 -15.10 10.00
N ARG A 50 2.92 -13.86 10.35
CA ARG A 50 3.67 -12.99 9.45
C ARG A 50 5.12 -13.43 9.40
N THR A 51 5.39 -14.42 8.57
CA THR A 51 6.73 -14.97 8.30
C THR A 51 7.43 -14.28 7.14
N GLY A 52 6.70 -13.50 6.33
CA GLY A 52 7.23 -12.76 5.18
C GLY A 52 7.65 -11.33 5.54
N LYS A 53 8.67 -10.81 4.83
CA LYS A 53 9.14 -9.41 4.96
C LYS A 53 8.18 -8.37 4.36
N LYS A 54 7.19 -8.79 3.57
CA LYS A 54 6.29 -7.87 2.84
C LYS A 54 5.10 -7.50 3.73
N PRO A 55 4.86 -6.20 3.98
CA PRO A 55 3.66 -5.75 4.70
C PRO A 55 2.40 -6.01 3.87
N VAL A 56 1.23 -5.98 4.51
CA VAL A 56 -0.05 -6.13 3.80
C VAL A 56 -0.35 -4.87 2.98
N TRP A 57 0.11 -3.74 3.48
CA TRP A 57 -0.01 -2.42 2.87
C TRP A 57 1.37 -1.83 2.62
N ILE A 58 1.54 -1.18 1.48
CA ILE A 58 2.70 -0.34 1.18
C ILE A 58 2.22 1.11 1.01
N GLN A 59 3.12 2.06 1.23
CA GLN A 59 2.88 3.46 0.89
C GLN A 59 3.37 3.69 -0.54
N LEU A 60 2.47 4.07 -1.42
CA LEU A 60 2.79 4.68 -2.70
C LEU A 60 3.06 6.16 -2.45
N GLU A 61 4.09 6.71 -3.09
CA GLU A 61 4.45 8.11 -3.02
C GLU A 61 4.78 8.59 -4.42
N CYS A 62 4.15 9.69 -4.85
CA CYS A 62 4.42 10.28 -6.14
C CYS A 62 5.84 10.84 -6.15
N SER A 63 6.67 10.36 -7.06
CA SER A 63 8.08 10.80 -7.20
C SER A 63 8.24 12.27 -7.61
N ILE A 64 7.13 12.97 -7.92
CA ILE A 64 7.13 14.37 -8.38
C ILE A 64 6.56 15.30 -7.31
N CYS A 65 5.33 15.05 -6.85
CA CYS A 65 4.64 15.94 -5.92
C CYS A 65 4.56 15.42 -4.47
N GLY A 66 4.99 14.18 -4.21
CA GLY A 66 4.94 13.58 -2.87
C GLY A 66 3.54 13.18 -2.39
N ASP A 67 2.52 13.21 -3.25
CA ASP A 67 1.20 12.66 -2.92
C ASP A 67 1.30 11.17 -2.52
N THR A 68 0.51 10.72 -1.55
CA THR A 68 0.65 9.37 -1.01
C THR A 68 -0.65 8.59 -0.94
N GLU A 69 -0.55 7.28 -1.13
CA GLU A 69 -1.65 6.34 -0.92
C GLU A 69 -1.15 5.04 -0.30
N ALA A 70 -1.84 4.58 0.75
CA ALA A 70 -1.62 3.25 1.26
C ALA A 70 -2.36 2.22 0.40
N ALA A 71 -1.63 1.33 -0.27
CA ALA A 71 -2.19 0.35 -1.19
C ALA A 71 -1.72 -1.07 -0.89
N ARG A 72 -2.51 -2.06 -1.32
CA ARG A 72 -2.11 -3.48 -1.20
C ARG A 72 -1.33 -3.89 -2.44
N PRO A 73 -0.05 -4.31 -2.31
CA PRO A 73 0.73 -4.73 -3.45
C PRO A 73 0.06 -5.92 -4.14
N LYS A 74 -0.03 -5.85 -5.47
CA LYS A 74 -0.62 -6.92 -6.29
C LYS A 74 0.49 -7.83 -6.80
N LYS A 75 0.14 -9.10 -7.03
CA LYS A 75 1.10 -10.09 -7.58
C LYS A 75 1.65 -9.66 -8.95
N TRP A 76 0.88 -8.90 -9.72
CA TRP A 76 1.27 -8.44 -11.05
C TRP A 76 2.11 -7.15 -11.02
N TRP A 77 2.22 -6.46 -9.89
CA TRP A 77 3.07 -5.27 -9.78
C TRP A 77 4.53 -5.69 -9.92
N PRO A 78 5.28 -5.15 -10.89
CA PRO A 78 6.72 -5.27 -10.91
C PRO A 78 7.35 -4.47 -9.76
N GLU A 79 8.67 -4.53 -9.67
CA GLU A 79 9.42 -3.53 -8.91
C GLU A 79 9.44 -2.24 -9.73
N PHE A 80 8.80 -1.19 -9.20
CA PHE A 80 8.71 0.09 -9.88
C PHE A 80 10.00 0.90 -9.64
N THR A 81 10.52 1.50 -10.72
CA THR A 81 11.59 2.50 -10.65
C THR A 81 11.03 3.80 -10.07
N TYR A 82 9.84 4.20 -10.53
CA TYR A 82 9.11 5.38 -10.08
C TYR A 82 7.63 5.09 -9.95
N VAL A 83 6.94 5.95 -9.22
CA VAL A 83 5.48 5.95 -9.12
C VAL A 83 5.01 7.39 -9.29
N SER A 84 4.10 7.66 -10.23
CA SER A 84 3.49 8.98 -10.43
C SER A 84 2.00 8.92 -10.11
N CYS A 85 1.44 10.00 -9.54
CA CYS A 85 -0.01 10.10 -9.40
C CYS A 85 -0.63 10.51 -10.73
N SER A 86 -1.94 10.32 -10.89
CA SER A 86 -2.68 10.61 -12.13
C SER A 86 -2.64 12.07 -12.63
N HIS A 87 -2.10 12.99 -11.82
CA HIS A 87 -1.88 14.38 -12.22
C HIS A 87 -0.54 14.62 -12.92
N HIS A 88 0.36 13.63 -12.89
CA HIS A 88 1.71 13.75 -13.43
C HIS A 88 2.03 12.65 -14.44
N GLY A 89 2.70 13.06 -15.52
CA GLY A 89 3.11 12.17 -16.59
C GLY A 89 4.52 11.60 -16.41
N ALA A 90 4.84 10.56 -17.18
CA ALA A 90 6.18 10.00 -17.25
C ALA A 90 7.23 10.97 -17.84
N ASP A 91 6.80 12.02 -18.53
CA ASP A 91 7.62 13.10 -19.09
C ASP A 91 8.12 14.10 -18.04
N GLU A 92 7.50 14.12 -16.87
CA GLU A 92 7.93 14.96 -15.73
C GLU A 92 8.96 14.26 -14.82
N LEU A 93 9.20 12.97 -15.06
CA LEU A 93 10.23 12.21 -14.37
C LEU A 93 11.59 12.38 -15.04
N PRO A 94 12.69 12.07 -14.33
CA PRO A 94 14.00 11.95 -14.96
C PRO A 94 13.95 11.05 -16.20
N GLU A 95 14.71 11.38 -17.23
CA GLU A 95 14.85 10.49 -18.40
C GLU A 95 15.41 9.14 -17.96
N ALA A 96 14.95 8.07 -18.61
CA ALA A 96 15.48 6.73 -18.37
C ALA A 96 16.98 6.70 -18.71
N GLU A 97 17.76 5.96 -17.91
CA GLU A 97 19.20 5.81 -18.20
C GLU A 97 19.44 5.24 -19.60
N SER A 98 20.55 5.65 -20.23
CA SER A 98 20.90 5.21 -21.57
C SER A 98 20.91 3.67 -21.68
N GLY A 99 20.11 3.14 -22.60
CA GLY A 99 19.96 1.70 -22.82
C GLY A 99 18.76 1.07 -22.11
N LEU A 100 18.02 1.83 -21.30
CA LEU A 100 16.75 1.40 -20.71
C LEU A 100 15.57 1.98 -21.51
N GLY A 101 14.49 1.20 -21.59
CA GLY A 101 13.18 1.65 -22.05
C GLY A 101 12.23 1.85 -20.86
N ARG A 102 11.35 2.85 -20.98
CA ARG A 102 10.32 3.15 -19.96
C ARG A 102 9.01 2.46 -20.31
N THR A 103 8.41 1.79 -19.32
CA THR A 103 7.08 1.19 -19.41
C THR A 103 6.19 1.68 -18.27
N GLU A 104 4.97 2.10 -18.60
CA GLU A 104 3.94 2.51 -17.64
C GLU A 104 2.99 1.36 -17.31
N TYR A 105 2.57 1.29 -16.05
CA TYR A 105 1.66 0.30 -15.50
C TYR A 105 0.50 1.02 -14.82
N ASP A 106 -0.65 1.05 -15.48
CA ASP A 106 -1.90 1.59 -14.93
C ASP A 106 -2.51 0.71 -13.83
N GLY A 107 -3.41 1.30 -13.04
CA GLY A 107 -4.16 0.56 -12.01
C GLY A 107 -3.33 0.22 -10.77
N VAL A 108 -2.31 1.03 -10.50
CA VAL A 108 -1.54 0.99 -9.25
C VAL A 108 -2.26 1.88 -8.23
N GLY A 109 -2.58 1.33 -7.06
CA GLY A 109 -3.43 2.01 -6.09
C GLY A 109 -4.80 2.39 -6.68
N THR A 110 -5.30 3.55 -6.28
CA THR A 110 -6.55 4.16 -6.75
C THR A 110 -6.29 5.14 -7.88
N HIS A 111 -5.17 5.86 -7.84
CA HIS A 111 -4.86 6.95 -8.78
C HIS A 111 -3.38 7.07 -9.12
N PHE A 112 -2.62 5.98 -9.03
CA PHE A 112 -1.20 5.95 -9.35
C PHE A 112 -0.89 5.14 -10.63
N ILE A 113 0.22 5.51 -11.26
CA ILE A 113 0.84 4.83 -12.40
C ILE A 113 2.22 4.36 -11.92
N GLY A 114 2.48 3.07 -12.08
CA GLY A 114 3.79 2.48 -11.82
C GLY A 114 4.68 2.59 -13.04
N ILE A 115 5.95 2.91 -12.86
CA ILE A 115 6.88 3.15 -13.96
C ILE A 115 8.11 2.28 -13.77
N VAL A 116 8.48 1.56 -14.83
CA VAL A 116 9.65 0.68 -14.86
C VAL A 116 10.57 1.14 -15.98
N ASP A 117 11.80 1.46 -15.61
CA ASP A 117 12.90 1.64 -16.54
C ASP A 117 13.73 0.35 -16.53
N ALA A 118 13.72 -0.38 -17.65
CA ALA A 118 14.39 -1.67 -17.79
C ALA A 118 14.96 -1.83 -19.20
N PRO A 119 15.96 -2.71 -19.41
CA PRO A 119 16.45 -2.99 -20.76
C PRO A 119 15.29 -3.42 -21.67
N PRO A 120 15.27 -2.99 -22.95
CA PRO A 120 14.27 -3.45 -23.89
C PRO A 120 14.33 -4.98 -23.98
N GLN A 121 13.16 -5.62 -23.90
CA GLN A 121 13.02 -7.08 -23.98
C GLN A 121 13.11 -7.57 -25.42
#